data_AF-C3ZLU5-F1
#
_entry.id   AF-C3ZLU5-F1
#
_cell.length_a   1.000
_cell.length_b   1.000
_cell.length_c   1.000
_cell.angle_alpha   90.00
_cell.angle_beta   90.00
_cell.angle_gamma   90.00
#
_symmetry.space_group_name_H-M   'P 1'
#
loop_
_entity.id
_entity.type
_entity.pdbx_description
1 polymer ?
#
loop_
_entity_poly.entity_id
_entity_poly.type
_entity_poly.pdbx_seq_one_letter_code
_entity_poly.pdbx_strand_id
1 'polypeptide(L)'
;MAEGLKRTLGKPGFDPEDYAREIAQKSDGDRDLLEHRQRVQNLQDDTSLALKKNVYQNYMQFIETAKEISYVESEMYQLSHILTDQKTIMNSMMQMSITDKEETPKEKDTPKEKEDKKKNLSTLLEKVEGCSHVTEVPGRYLVHSGGLVELDPDSNTQIQRVHTFLMNDSLMVASWIASRRGPVHYKFQALYELDSLAVVNIRDAGPMKNSFKVLVFPDCRVFQAESPKAKREWLDSLDQAKKSKAAADSQKKEAQVKDDAAGDSFDRNNRNEYLEEVPQSPALKEYRARVDQRIKHLTEVLQHELQGLQGGPKAARRAVLQLIKLGKSTQACDLFLRNRTMAIKRSLRQLKMEGSTTLYVNKLCYVFFTTMLEVGREFQKDFSSNNGCCSAFVVWAKSELETFVGMFARQVFSSKISLSMVAECVEMAQHNCDKLCEIGLDLTFALHSLLVKDVRRAMHDGRDQIVEAVRHRSMEEKWRAYNLLTPQACRELVKEMEDLGLSSFKSLMYDDCWIKLTPNTITYTRQLLQFVDQCLKLYQPELHMVLVENVMMIVRCVGKQMETALTAKEYTKSHPFIIKNASFIFETVVQRVERRFQEHVGKPAKQFQELRTDYAKLRSLARTPTTEL
;
A
#
# COMPACT_ATOMS: atom_id res chain seq x y z
N MET A 1 -6.43 48.15 10.68
CA MET A 1 -6.94 47.07 11.57
C MET A 1 -6.60 45.65 11.07
N ALA A 2 -6.73 45.33 9.77
CA ALA A 2 -6.42 43.98 9.23
C ALA A 2 -4.96 43.51 9.43
N GLU A 3 -3.98 44.42 9.38
CA GLU A 3 -2.57 44.07 9.66
C GLU A 3 -2.31 43.60 11.09
N GLY A 4 -3.08 44.11 12.07
CA GLY A 4 -2.93 43.73 13.47
C GLY A 4 -3.35 42.28 13.73
N LEU A 5 -4.40 41.83 13.04
CA LEU A 5 -4.88 40.45 13.09
C LEU A 5 -3.84 39.49 12.50
N LYS A 6 -3.30 39.81 11.32
CA LYS A 6 -2.26 39.01 10.65
C LYS A 6 -0.99 38.88 11.49
N ARG A 7 -0.54 39.96 12.14
CA ARG A 7 0.63 39.92 13.04
C ARG A 7 0.38 39.11 14.30
N THR A 8 -0.85 39.08 14.82
CA THR A 8 -1.19 38.35 16.04
C THR A 8 -1.24 36.84 15.78
N LEU A 9 -1.89 36.43 14.69
CA LEU A 9 -2.01 35.03 14.28
C LEU A 9 -0.69 34.44 13.74
N GLY A 10 0.24 35.28 13.27
CA GLY A 10 1.54 34.87 12.73
C GLY A 10 2.67 34.76 13.75
N LYS A 11 2.41 34.92 15.06
CA LYS A 11 3.45 34.84 16.10
C LYS A 11 3.92 33.40 16.30
N PRO A 12 5.24 33.13 16.41
CA PRO A 12 5.73 31.83 16.83
C PRO A 12 5.28 31.55 18.28
N GLY A 13 4.58 30.44 18.51
CA GLY A 13 3.98 30.10 19.81
C GLY A 13 2.56 30.64 20.04
N PHE A 14 1.82 30.98 18.97
CA PHE A 14 0.41 31.36 19.06
C PHE A 14 -0.45 30.23 19.67
N ASP A 15 -1.20 30.54 20.73
CA ASP A 15 -2.19 29.66 21.34
C ASP A 15 -3.61 30.05 20.88
N PRO A 16 -4.31 29.19 20.12
CA PRO A 16 -5.66 29.45 19.64
C PRO A 16 -6.71 29.56 20.75
N GLU A 17 -6.55 28.81 21.85
CA GLU A 17 -7.55 28.77 22.93
C GLU A 17 -7.50 30.02 23.79
N ASP A 18 -6.30 30.49 24.13
CA ASP A 18 -6.11 31.74 24.86
C ASP A 18 -6.58 32.95 24.04
N TYR A 19 -6.28 32.96 22.74
CA TYR A 19 -6.75 34.00 21.83
C TYR A 19 -8.28 34.03 21.72
N ALA A 20 -8.93 32.86 21.57
CA ALA A 20 -10.39 32.78 21.52
C ALA A 20 -11.03 33.25 22.83
N ARG A 21 -10.41 32.92 23.98
CA ARG A 21 -10.86 33.35 25.31
C ARG A 21 -10.76 34.86 25.49
N GLU A 22 -9.67 35.47 25.04
CA GLU A 22 -9.46 36.92 25.11
C GLU A 22 -10.47 37.69 24.23
N ILE A 23 -10.76 37.18 23.03
CA ILE A 23 -11.76 37.77 22.13
C ILE A 23 -13.18 37.60 22.70
N ALA A 24 -13.50 36.45 23.27
CA ALA A 24 -14.79 36.21 23.92
C ALA A 24 -15.03 37.12 25.14
N GLN A 25 -13.98 37.43 25.91
CA GLN A 25 -14.06 38.34 27.06
C GLN A 25 -14.20 39.82 26.67
N LYS A 26 -13.70 40.21 25.49
CA LYS A 26 -13.70 41.60 25.00
C LYS A 26 -14.88 41.94 24.09
N SER A 27 -15.74 40.97 23.76
CA SER A 27 -16.86 41.16 22.84
C SER A 27 -18.15 41.42 23.62
N ASP A 28 -18.87 42.50 23.29
CA ASP A 28 -20.10 42.91 23.98
C ASP A 28 -21.36 42.17 23.45
N GLY A 29 -21.19 41.19 22.54
CA GLY A 29 -22.28 40.33 22.07
C GLY A 29 -21.90 39.38 20.93
N ASP A 30 -22.85 38.49 20.57
CA ASP A 30 -22.70 37.44 19.54
C ASP A 30 -22.38 38.01 18.14
N ARG A 31 -22.90 39.19 17.83
CA ARG A 31 -22.65 39.89 16.56
C ARG A 31 -21.18 40.23 16.35
N ASP A 32 -20.47 40.63 17.41
CA ASP A 32 -19.07 41.02 17.32
C ASP A 32 -18.16 39.80 17.12
N LEU A 33 -18.54 38.65 17.70
CA LEU A 33 -17.87 37.37 17.49
C LEU A 33 -18.06 36.83 16.07
N LEU A 34 -19.27 36.95 15.52
CA LEU A 34 -19.58 36.61 14.13
C LEU A 34 -18.77 37.47 13.15
N GLU A 35 -18.68 38.77 13.39
CA GLU A 35 -17.89 39.67 12.55
C GLU A 35 -16.40 39.36 12.64
N HIS A 36 -15.88 39.08 13.83
CA HIS A 36 -14.48 38.72 14.02
C HIS A 36 -14.12 37.37 13.38
N ARG A 37 -15.02 36.37 13.47
CA ARG A 37 -14.89 35.11 12.74
C ARG A 37 -14.82 35.33 11.23
N GLN A 38 -15.69 36.18 10.68
CA GLN A 38 -15.67 36.48 9.25
C GLN A 38 -14.35 37.15 8.82
N ARG A 39 -13.79 38.04 9.65
CA ARG A 39 -12.47 38.65 9.39
C ARG A 39 -11.33 37.63 9.37
N VAL A 40 -11.34 36.66 10.29
CA VAL A 40 -10.35 35.57 10.31
C VAL A 40 -10.48 34.70 9.06
N GLN A 41 -11.71 34.40 8.65
CA GLN A 41 -11.97 33.58 7.47
C GLN A 41 -11.53 34.28 6.17
N ASN A 42 -11.80 35.58 6.02
CA ASN A 42 -11.31 36.36 4.88
C ASN A 42 -9.77 36.39 4.83
N LEU A 43 -9.11 36.56 5.99
CA LEU A 43 -7.65 36.56 6.08
C LEU A 43 -7.04 35.19 5.72
N GLN A 44 -7.72 34.09 6.06
CA GLN A 44 -7.33 32.74 5.66
C GLN A 44 -7.37 32.58 4.14
N ASP A 45 -8.45 33.03 3.50
CA ASP A 45 -8.62 32.94 2.05
C ASP A 45 -7.58 33.77 1.29
N ASP A 46 -7.34 35.01 1.75
CA ASP A 46 -6.30 35.89 1.20
C ASP A 46 -4.90 35.28 1.33
N THR A 47 -4.60 34.67 2.49
CA THR A 47 -3.31 34.01 2.73
C THR A 47 -3.13 32.77 1.86
N SER A 48 -4.19 31.98 1.67
CA SER A 48 -4.18 30.82 0.77
C SER A 48 -3.91 31.22 -0.68
N LEU A 49 -4.57 32.28 -1.16
CA LEU A 49 -4.35 32.83 -2.50
C LEU A 49 -2.93 33.38 -2.67
N ALA A 50 -2.43 34.13 -1.68
CA ALA A 50 -1.07 34.67 -1.69
C ALA A 50 -0.01 33.55 -1.71
N LEU A 51 -0.19 32.50 -0.91
CA LEU A 51 0.69 31.33 -0.91
C LEU A 51 0.69 30.62 -2.26
N LYS A 52 -0.49 30.37 -2.85
CA LYS A 52 -0.59 29.78 -4.20
C LYS A 52 0.16 30.63 -5.22
N LYS A 53 -0.06 31.94 -5.24
CA LYS A 53 0.63 32.86 -6.16
C LYS A 53 2.15 32.85 -5.96
N ASN A 54 2.61 32.84 -4.71
CA ASN A 54 4.04 32.78 -4.39
C ASN A 54 4.67 31.44 -4.84
N VAL A 55 4.00 30.32 -4.60
CA VAL A 55 4.43 29.00 -5.07
C VAL A 55 4.49 28.94 -6.59
N TYR A 56 3.48 29.47 -7.29
CA TYR A 56 3.48 29.53 -8.76
C TYR A 56 4.58 30.44 -9.32
N GLN A 57 4.83 31.59 -8.72
CA GLN A 57 5.89 32.52 -9.14
C GLN A 57 7.28 31.91 -8.95
N ASN A 58 7.50 31.19 -7.85
CA ASN A 58 8.78 30.56 -7.54
C ASN A 58 8.91 29.14 -8.10
N TYR A 59 7.87 28.63 -8.78
CA TYR A 59 7.82 27.25 -9.27
C TYR A 59 8.97 26.90 -10.21
N MET A 60 9.29 27.82 -11.13
CA MET A 60 10.42 27.65 -12.05
C MET A 60 11.76 27.65 -11.33
N GLN A 61 11.94 28.54 -10.35
CA GLN A 61 13.16 28.57 -9.54
C GLN A 61 13.30 27.31 -8.67
N PHE A 62 12.22 26.77 -8.13
CA PHE A 62 12.25 25.50 -7.41
C PHE A 62 12.63 24.33 -8.32
N ILE A 63 12.10 24.30 -9.56
CA ILE A 63 12.45 23.27 -10.54
C ILE A 63 13.92 23.40 -10.97
N GLU A 64 14.39 24.60 -11.26
CA GLU A 64 15.79 24.84 -11.64
C GLU A 64 16.74 24.50 -10.49
N THR A 65 16.44 24.96 -9.27
CA THR A 65 17.24 24.62 -8.08
C THR A 65 17.25 23.11 -7.83
N ALA A 66 16.11 22.42 -7.98
CA ALA A 66 16.06 20.97 -7.83
C ALA A 66 16.86 20.23 -8.93
N LYS A 67 16.87 20.75 -10.15
CA LYS A 67 17.68 20.23 -11.25
C LYS A 67 19.18 20.45 -11.00
N GLU A 68 19.57 21.64 -10.53
CA GLU A 68 20.95 21.95 -10.16
C GLU A 68 21.41 21.07 -8.99
N ILE A 69 20.58 20.85 -7.96
CA ILE A 69 20.89 19.92 -6.87
C ILE A 69 21.09 18.50 -7.41
N SER A 70 20.23 18.04 -8.33
CA SER A 70 20.38 16.72 -8.96
C SER A 70 21.65 16.63 -9.83
N TYR A 71 22.05 17.73 -10.47
CA TYR A 71 23.28 17.80 -11.25
C TYR A 71 24.52 17.73 -10.34
N VAL A 72 24.54 18.53 -9.27
CA VAL A 72 25.61 18.51 -8.26
C VAL A 72 25.70 17.14 -7.59
N GLU A 73 24.57 16.49 -7.30
CA GLU A 73 24.54 15.13 -6.76
C GLU A 73 25.23 14.14 -7.72
N SER A 74 24.95 14.24 -9.04
CA SER A 74 25.63 13.44 -10.06
C SER A 74 27.13 13.70 -10.13
N GLU A 75 27.57 14.96 -10.09
CA GLU A 75 29.00 15.30 -10.06
C GLU A 75 29.69 14.80 -8.78
N MET A 76 29.02 14.87 -7.62
CA MET A 76 29.54 14.32 -6.36
C MET A 76 29.71 12.80 -6.42
N TYR A 77 28.78 12.08 -7.08
CA TYR A 77 28.94 10.64 -7.31
C TYR A 77 30.14 10.33 -8.22
N GLN A 78 30.36 11.12 -9.28
CA GLN A 78 31.53 10.97 -10.15
C GLN A 78 32.83 11.23 -9.38
N LEU A 79 32.86 12.27 -8.54
CA LEU A 79 34.04 12.56 -7.70
C LEU A 79 34.30 11.45 -6.69
N SER A 80 33.25 10.92 -6.05
CA SER A 80 33.35 9.77 -5.15
C SER A 80 33.90 8.53 -5.86
N HIS A 81 33.55 8.32 -7.13
CA HIS A 81 34.11 7.24 -7.96
C HIS A 81 35.61 7.43 -8.19
N ILE A 82 36.03 8.63 -8.62
CA ILE A 82 37.45 8.95 -8.86
C ILE A 82 38.28 8.75 -7.57
N LEU A 83 37.74 9.16 -6.42
CA LEU A 83 38.40 8.94 -5.11
C LEU A 83 38.52 7.46 -4.75
N THR A 84 37.50 6.66 -5.10
CA THR A 84 37.51 5.21 -4.87
C THR A 84 38.52 4.50 -5.78
N ASP A 85 38.63 4.93 -7.03
CA ASP A 85 39.63 4.44 -7.98
C ASP A 85 41.05 4.79 -7.51
N GLN A 86 41.28 6.04 -7.09
CA GLN A 86 42.59 6.44 -6.54
C GLN A 86 42.96 5.65 -5.29
N LYS A 87 41.99 5.37 -4.40
CA LYS A 87 42.20 4.50 -3.24
C LYS A 87 42.57 3.07 -3.65
N THR A 88 41.92 2.53 -4.68
CA THR A 88 42.20 1.19 -5.19
C THR A 88 43.59 1.11 -5.82
N ILE A 89 43.97 2.13 -6.59
CA ILE A 89 45.32 2.27 -7.17
C ILE A 89 46.37 2.38 -6.06
N MET A 90 46.15 3.22 -5.04
CA MET A 90 47.06 3.33 -3.89
C MET A 90 47.22 2.00 -3.15
N ASN A 91 46.12 1.27 -2.92
CA ASN A 91 46.19 -0.04 -2.28
C ASN A 91 46.94 -1.06 -3.14
N SER A 92 46.76 -1.05 -4.47
CA SER A 92 47.50 -1.90 -5.40
C SER A 92 48.98 -1.55 -5.41
N MET A 93 49.33 -0.27 -5.38
CA MET A 93 50.71 0.21 -5.36
C MET A 93 51.39 -0.12 -4.01
N MET A 94 50.65 -0.04 -2.91
CA MET A 94 51.09 -0.46 -1.58
C MET A 94 51.30 -1.98 -1.48
N GLN A 95 50.50 -2.77 -2.19
CA GLN A 95 50.67 -4.23 -2.28
C GLN A 95 51.86 -4.63 -3.18
N MET A 96 52.10 -3.91 -4.27
CA MET A 96 53.28 -4.14 -5.13
C MET A 96 54.60 -3.79 -4.42
N SER A 97 54.62 -2.78 -3.56
CA SER A 97 55.81 -2.39 -2.81
C SER A 97 56.18 -3.33 -1.64
N ILE A 98 55.35 -4.33 -1.32
CA ILE A 98 55.57 -5.26 -0.18
C ILE A 98 56.08 -6.64 -0.64
N THR A 99 56.15 -6.92 -1.94
CA THR A 99 56.60 -8.22 -2.44
C THR A 99 57.86 -8.09 -3.30
N ASP A 100 58.99 -7.87 -2.64
CA ASP A 100 60.32 -8.21 -3.18
C ASP A 100 60.85 -9.44 -2.40
N LYS A 101 60.82 -10.62 -3.05
CA LYS A 101 61.95 -11.56 -3.20
C LYS A 101 61.55 -12.93 -3.78
N GLU A 102 62.23 -13.23 -4.90
CA GLU A 102 62.75 -14.53 -5.40
C GLU A 102 61.83 -15.61 -6.02
N GLU A 103 61.73 -15.51 -7.36
CA GLU A 103 62.17 -16.46 -8.42
C GLU A 103 61.62 -17.91 -8.60
N THR A 104 61.10 -18.10 -9.83
CA THR A 104 61.31 -19.19 -10.83
C THR A 104 60.27 -20.31 -11.05
N PRO A 105 60.09 -20.79 -12.32
CA PRO A 105 58.76 -20.88 -12.94
C PRO A 105 58.33 -22.27 -13.40
N LYS A 106 57.01 -22.50 -13.45
CA LYS A 106 56.38 -23.49 -14.34
C LYS A 106 55.07 -22.95 -14.90
N GLU A 107 55.08 -22.62 -16.18
CA GLU A 107 53.89 -22.43 -17.00
C GLU A 107 53.17 -23.77 -17.22
N LYS A 108 51.85 -23.76 -17.01
CA LYS A 108 50.87 -24.33 -17.96
C LYS A 108 49.50 -23.68 -17.74
N ASP A 109 49.19 -22.81 -18.69
CA ASP A 109 47.87 -22.47 -19.24
C ASP A 109 46.82 -21.69 -18.42
N THR A 110 46.62 -20.46 -18.92
CA THR A 110 45.42 -19.59 -18.98
C THR A 110 45.16 -18.51 -17.91
N PRO A 111 45.92 -17.38 -17.96
CA PRO A 111 45.41 -16.06 -17.54
C PRO A 111 44.70 -15.28 -18.65
N LYS A 112 44.95 -15.60 -19.93
CA LYS A 112 44.48 -14.79 -21.08
C LYS A 112 42.95 -14.73 -21.23
N GLU A 113 42.21 -15.79 -20.89
CA GLU A 113 40.74 -15.79 -21.01
C GLU A 113 40.01 -14.89 -20.00
N LYS A 114 40.57 -14.69 -18.79
CA LYS A 114 39.93 -13.87 -17.75
C LYS A 114 40.08 -12.37 -18.03
N GLU A 115 41.12 -11.99 -18.76
CA GLU A 115 41.40 -10.60 -19.09
C GLU A 115 40.50 -10.08 -20.23
N ASP A 116 40.27 -10.91 -21.26
CA ASP A 116 39.38 -10.57 -22.38
C ASP A 116 37.90 -10.54 -21.95
N LYS A 117 37.50 -11.38 -20.98
CA LYS A 117 36.12 -11.41 -20.43
C LYS A 117 35.79 -10.19 -19.55
N LYS A 118 36.78 -9.59 -18.87
CA LYS A 118 36.62 -8.34 -18.10
C LYS A 118 36.57 -7.08 -18.97
N LYS A 119 37.34 -7.05 -20.07
CA LYS A 119 37.34 -5.93 -21.04
C LYS A 119 36.00 -5.73 -21.76
N ASN A 120 35.14 -6.75 -21.82
CA ASN A 120 33.83 -6.63 -22.48
C ASN A 120 32.76 -5.94 -21.60
N LEU A 121 32.84 -6.02 -20.27
CA LEU A 121 31.88 -5.35 -19.38
C LEU A 121 32.12 -3.83 -19.27
N SER A 122 33.35 -3.35 -19.47
CA SER A 122 33.66 -1.91 -19.45
C SER A 122 33.01 -1.16 -20.61
N THR A 123 32.86 -1.78 -21.78
CA THR A 123 32.14 -1.17 -22.92
C THR A 123 30.63 -0.97 -22.67
N LEU A 124 30.06 -1.65 -21.67
CA LEU A 124 28.67 -1.48 -21.25
C LEU A 124 28.49 -0.20 -20.40
N LEU A 125 29.48 0.11 -19.55
CA LEU A 125 29.55 1.35 -18.76
C LEU A 125 29.72 2.60 -19.63
N GLU A 126 30.41 2.48 -20.77
CA GLU A 126 30.58 3.58 -21.73
C GLU A 126 29.30 3.91 -22.52
N LYS A 127 28.44 2.89 -22.76
CA LYS A 127 27.29 3.00 -23.67
C LYS A 127 25.94 3.15 -22.96
N VAL A 128 25.82 2.75 -21.70
CA VAL A 128 24.55 2.68 -20.97
C VAL A 128 24.59 3.49 -19.67
N GLU A 129 23.70 4.47 -19.54
CA GLU A 129 23.55 5.28 -18.33
C GLU A 129 22.89 4.45 -17.21
N GLY A 130 23.41 4.55 -15.98
CA GLY A 130 22.78 3.98 -14.78
C GLY A 130 23.02 2.48 -14.54
N CYS A 131 24.04 1.88 -15.18
CA CYS A 131 24.30 0.42 -15.10
C CYS A 131 25.45 0.00 -14.14
N SER A 132 25.98 0.89 -13.29
CA SER A 132 27.13 0.60 -12.40
C SER A 132 26.91 -0.61 -11.49
N HIS A 133 25.74 -0.68 -10.84
CA HIS A 133 25.34 -1.79 -9.98
C HIS A 133 25.23 -3.14 -10.70
N VAL A 134 25.11 -3.15 -12.03
CA VAL A 134 25.05 -4.37 -12.85
C VAL A 134 26.44 -4.94 -13.07
N THR A 135 27.46 -4.08 -13.23
CA THR A 135 28.84 -4.48 -13.50
C THR A 135 29.67 -4.79 -12.27
N GLU A 136 29.23 -4.33 -11.09
CA GLU A 136 29.92 -4.57 -9.80
C GLU A 136 29.80 -6.02 -9.29
N VAL A 137 28.94 -6.85 -9.89
CA VAL A 137 28.72 -8.23 -9.44
C VAL A 137 29.88 -9.15 -9.87
N PRO A 138 30.62 -9.76 -8.93
CA PRO A 138 31.77 -10.61 -9.24
C PRO A 138 31.36 -11.86 -10.05
N GLY A 139 32.11 -12.16 -11.11
CA GLY A 139 31.90 -13.36 -11.94
C GLY A 139 30.81 -13.22 -13.02
N ARG A 140 30.27 -12.02 -13.20
CA ARG A 140 29.31 -11.73 -14.28
C ARG A 140 30.04 -11.46 -15.59
N TYR A 141 29.56 -12.06 -16.68
CA TYR A 141 30.11 -11.84 -18.02
C TYR A 141 28.99 -11.77 -19.07
N LEU A 142 29.26 -11.02 -20.14
CA LEU A 142 28.33 -10.84 -21.25
C LEU A 142 28.32 -12.11 -22.13
N VAL A 143 27.13 -12.65 -22.38
CA VAL A 143 26.89 -13.82 -23.25
C VAL A 143 26.46 -13.37 -24.64
N HIS A 144 25.52 -12.42 -24.73
CA HIS A 144 25.01 -11.91 -26.01
C HIS A 144 24.51 -10.46 -25.87
N SER A 145 24.59 -9.66 -26.93
CA SER A 145 24.05 -8.30 -26.97
C SER A 145 23.51 -7.95 -28.35
N GLY A 146 22.39 -7.23 -28.40
CA GLY A 146 21.80 -6.84 -29.68
C GLY A 146 20.66 -5.84 -29.53
N GLY A 147 20.38 -5.12 -30.63
CA GLY A 147 19.22 -4.25 -30.75
C GLY A 147 17.94 -5.04 -30.95
N LEU A 148 16.87 -4.63 -30.26
CA LEU A 148 15.53 -5.19 -30.39
C LEU A 148 14.51 -4.05 -30.45
N VAL A 149 13.33 -4.35 -30.98
CA VAL A 149 12.18 -3.44 -30.95
C VAL A 149 11.16 -4.01 -29.97
N GLU A 150 10.74 -3.20 -29.01
CA GLU A 150 9.68 -3.57 -28.07
C GLU A 150 8.31 -3.30 -28.69
N LEU A 151 7.44 -4.31 -28.64
CA LEU A 151 6.07 -4.26 -29.13
C LEU A 151 5.09 -4.28 -27.95
N ASP A 152 3.98 -3.58 -28.11
CA ASP A 152 2.86 -3.61 -27.17
C ASP A 152 2.17 -4.99 -27.18
N PRO A 153 2.01 -5.66 -26.03
CA PRO A 153 1.46 -7.02 -25.97
C PRO A 153 0.01 -7.15 -26.45
N ASP A 154 -0.79 -6.09 -26.35
CA ASP A 154 -2.23 -6.11 -26.64
C ASP A 154 -2.53 -5.60 -28.07
N SER A 155 -1.86 -4.52 -28.49
CA SER A 155 -2.06 -3.85 -29.77
C SER A 155 -1.07 -4.27 -30.87
N ASN A 156 0.01 -4.99 -30.54
CA ASN A 156 1.10 -5.39 -31.44
C ASN A 156 1.76 -4.22 -32.19
N THR A 157 1.69 -3.01 -31.62
CA THR A 157 2.30 -1.81 -32.17
C THR A 157 3.71 -1.59 -31.60
N GLN A 158 4.58 -0.92 -32.35
CA GLN A 158 5.94 -0.61 -31.91
C GLN A 158 5.93 0.47 -30.83
N ILE A 159 6.50 0.16 -29.65
CA ILE A 159 6.65 1.10 -28.54
C ILE A 159 7.97 1.86 -28.66
N GLN A 160 9.09 1.15 -28.65
CA GLN A 160 10.41 1.77 -28.59
C GLN A 160 11.53 0.84 -29.10
N ARG A 161 12.67 1.43 -29.44
CA ARG A 161 13.91 0.70 -29.74
C ARG A 161 14.68 0.49 -28.43
N VAL A 162 15.09 -0.75 -28.19
CA VAL A 162 15.84 -1.14 -27.01
C VAL A 162 17.13 -1.86 -27.41
N HIS A 163 18.12 -1.83 -26.52
CA HIS A 163 19.30 -2.67 -26.62
C HIS A 163 19.29 -3.63 -25.43
N THR A 164 19.42 -4.91 -25.74
CA THR A 164 19.31 -5.97 -24.75
C THR A 164 20.66 -6.64 -24.58
N PHE A 165 21.05 -6.90 -23.33
CA PHE A 165 22.31 -7.51 -22.94
C PHE A 165 22.00 -8.75 -22.10
N LEU A 166 22.32 -9.93 -22.64
CA LEU A 166 22.24 -11.20 -21.95
C LEU A 166 23.57 -11.48 -21.26
N MET A 167 23.52 -11.65 -19.96
CA MET A 167 24.66 -12.05 -19.12
C MET A 167 24.46 -13.49 -18.66
N ASN A 168 25.48 -14.05 -18.01
CA ASN A 168 25.46 -15.43 -17.52
C ASN A 168 24.40 -15.70 -16.43
N ASP A 169 23.89 -14.66 -15.75
CA ASP A 169 22.91 -14.80 -14.66
C ASP A 169 21.63 -13.97 -14.84
N SER A 170 21.62 -13.02 -15.77
CA SER A 170 20.58 -12.00 -15.91
C SER A 170 20.46 -11.45 -17.34
N LEU A 171 19.28 -10.91 -17.66
CA LEU A 171 18.97 -10.23 -18.92
C LEU A 171 18.68 -8.75 -18.63
N MET A 172 19.49 -7.85 -19.18
CA MET A 172 19.33 -6.41 -19.03
C MET A 172 18.72 -5.78 -20.29
N VAL A 173 17.76 -4.88 -20.11
CA VAL A 173 17.16 -4.09 -21.19
C VAL A 173 17.45 -2.61 -20.97
N ALA A 174 17.93 -1.94 -22.02
CA ALA A 174 18.21 -0.51 -22.03
C ALA A 174 17.45 0.19 -23.17
N SER A 175 16.84 1.33 -22.91
CA SER A 175 16.08 2.10 -23.91
C SER A 175 16.96 3.12 -24.63
N TRP A 176 16.63 3.41 -25.89
CA TRP A 176 17.33 4.40 -26.71
C TRP A 176 17.06 5.84 -26.24
N ILE A 177 18.10 6.68 -26.10
CA ILE A 177 17.95 8.09 -25.71
C ILE A 177 17.85 8.98 -26.96
N ALA A 178 16.73 9.70 -27.13
CA ALA A 178 16.50 10.56 -28.30
C ALA A 178 17.21 11.93 -28.23
N SER A 179 17.39 12.51 -27.04
CA SER A 179 18.02 13.82 -26.84
C SER A 179 19.50 13.67 -26.46
N ARG A 180 20.41 13.98 -27.38
CA ARG A 180 21.85 13.71 -27.24
C ARG A 180 22.57 14.85 -26.52
N ARG A 181 23.17 14.57 -25.36
CA ARG A 181 24.25 15.40 -24.75
C ARG A 181 25.23 14.50 -23.97
N GLY A 182 26.08 13.76 -24.69
CA GLY A 182 27.13 12.90 -24.11
C GLY A 182 27.46 11.66 -24.94
N PRO A 183 28.46 10.86 -24.54
CA PRO A 183 28.87 9.62 -25.22
C PRO A 183 27.91 8.45 -25.01
N VAL A 184 26.92 8.60 -24.13
CA VAL A 184 26.01 7.54 -23.71
C VAL A 184 24.81 7.46 -24.67
N HIS A 185 24.54 6.26 -25.19
CA HIS A 185 23.53 6.03 -26.24
C HIS A 185 22.23 5.39 -25.72
N TYR A 186 22.28 4.79 -24.53
CA TYR A 186 21.18 4.02 -23.96
C TYR A 186 21.00 4.33 -22.48
N LYS A 187 19.78 4.21 -21.98
CA LYS A 187 19.45 4.35 -20.55
C LYS A 187 19.03 3.00 -19.98
N PHE A 188 19.57 2.62 -18.83
CA PHE A 188 19.15 1.43 -18.10
C PHE A 188 17.63 1.47 -17.82
N GLN A 189 16.92 0.39 -18.16
CA GLN A 189 15.47 0.29 -17.95
C GLN A 189 15.09 -0.84 -16.99
N ALA A 190 15.61 -2.05 -17.22
CA ALA A 190 15.26 -3.21 -16.41
C ALA A 190 16.39 -4.27 -16.40
N LEU A 191 16.43 -5.05 -15.33
CA LEU A 191 17.31 -6.21 -15.17
C LEU A 191 16.48 -7.39 -14.64
N TYR A 192 16.46 -8.49 -15.37
CA TYR A 192 15.72 -9.70 -15.02
C TYR A 192 16.67 -10.84 -14.68
N GLU A 193 16.46 -11.53 -13.55
CA GLU A 193 17.22 -12.76 -13.25
C GLU A 193 16.75 -13.89 -14.18
N LEU A 194 17.68 -14.73 -14.68
CA LEU A 194 17.32 -15.81 -15.62
C LEU A 194 16.36 -16.87 -15.05
N ASP A 195 16.24 -16.95 -13.72
CA ASP A 195 15.44 -17.97 -13.02
C ASP A 195 13.94 -17.63 -13.04
N SER A 196 13.61 -16.34 -13.02
CA SER A 196 12.24 -15.83 -13.08
C SER A 196 11.76 -15.55 -14.52
N LEU A 197 12.62 -15.79 -15.51
CA LEU A 197 12.40 -15.44 -16.90
C LEU A 197 11.93 -16.63 -17.73
N ALA A 198 10.76 -16.56 -18.35
CA ALA A 198 10.28 -17.53 -19.32
C ALA A 198 10.23 -16.92 -20.73
N VAL A 199 10.84 -17.62 -21.70
CA VAL A 199 10.92 -17.16 -23.10
C VAL A 199 9.95 -17.97 -23.93
N VAL A 200 9.08 -17.30 -24.67
CA VAL A 200 8.06 -17.93 -25.53
C VAL A 200 8.31 -17.52 -26.97
N ASN A 201 8.60 -18.47 -27.85
CA ASN A 201 8.69 -18.18 -29.28
C ASN A 201 7.31 -17.87 -29.86
N ILE A 202 7.11 -16.67 -30.42
CA ILE A 202 5.85 -16.29 -31.08
C ILE A 202 5.95 -16.67 -32.56
N ARG A 203 4.95 -17.35 -33.11
CA ARG A 203 4.85 -17.62 -34.55
C ARG A 203 4.48 -16.34 -35.29
N ASP A 204 5.02 -16.17 -36.49
CA ASP A 204 4.77 -14.96 -37.27
C ASP A 204 3.27 -14.86 -37.61
N ALA A 205 2.66 -13.72 -37.27
CA ALA A 205 1.25 -13.45 -37.48
C ALA A 205 1.02 -11.94 -37.67
N GLY A 206 0.49 -11.55 -38.84
CA GLY A 206 0.23 -10.15 -39.18
C GLY A 206 1.50 -9.26 -39.12
N PRO A 207 1.49 -8.14 -38.38
CA PRO A 207 2.65 -7.24 -38.25
C PRO A 207 3.79 -7.83 -37.39
N MET A 208 3.53 -8.89 -36.63
CA MET A 208 4.55 -9.56 -35.82
C MET A 208 5.34 -10.55 -36.68
N LYS A 209 6.55 -10.14 -37.07
CA LYS A 209 7.54 -11.02 -37.72
C LYS A 209 8.79 -11.08 -36.88
N ASN A 210 9.37 -12.26 -36.70
CA ASN A 210 10.59 -12.46 -35.91
C ASN A 210 10.45 -12.01 -34.44
N SER A 211 9.27 -12.18 -33.84
CA SER A 211 9.02 -11.77 -32.45
C SER A 211 9.14 -12.91 -31.43
N PHE A 212 9.52 -12.60 -30.20
CA PHE A 212 9.50 -13.51 -29.07
C PHE A 212 9.01 -12.85 -27.77
N LYS A 213 8.33 -13.67 -26.99
CA LYS A 213 7.80 -13.56 -25.63
C LYS A 213 8.85 -13.51 -24.54
N VAL A 214 8.96 -12.47 -23.72
CA VAL A 214 9.64 -12.57 -22.41
C VAL A 214 8.62 -12.35 -21.30
N LEU A 215 8.40 -13.38 -20.50
CA LEU A 215 7.49 -13.40 -19.36
C LEU A 215 8.31 -13.34 -18.07
N VAL A 216 8.14 -12.29 -17.29
CA VAL A 216 8.76 -12.11 -15.98
C VAL A 216 7.71 -11.50 -15.05
N PHE A 217 7.01 -12.29 -14.24
CA PHE A 217 5.88 -11.82 -13.45
C PHE A 217 6.23 -10.56 -12.61
N PRO A 218 5.43 -9.48 -12.66
CA PRO A 218 4.14 -9.33 -13.37
C PRO A 218 4.25 -8.87 -14.84
N ASP A 219 5.46 -8.60 -15.33
CA ASP A 219 5.71 -8.04 -16.65
C ASP A 219 5.63 -9.09 -17.77
N CYS A 220 5.09 -8.65 -18.90
CA CYS A 220 5.08 -9.38 -20.16
C CYS A 220 5.59 -8.44 -21.25
N ARG A 221 6.76 -8.74 -21.82
CA ARG A 221 7.39 -7.92 -22.87
C ARG A 221 7.51 -8.71 -24.16
N VAL A 222 7.13 -8.10 -25.28
CA VAL A 222 7.26 -8.70 -26.61
C VAL A 222 8.39 -7.99 -27.35
N PHE A 223 9.37 -8.75 -27.82
CA PHE A 223 10.50 -8.22 -28.58
C PHE A 223 10.48 -8.70 -30.01
N GLN A 224 10.79 -7.82 -30.93
CA GLN A 224 10.96 -8.11 -32.35
C GLN A 224 12.45 -7.99 -32.73
N ALA A 225 12.97 -9.05 -33.34
CA ALA A 225 14.33 -9.09 -33.86
C ALA A 225 14.40 -8.63 -35.32
N GLU A 226 15.56 -8.12 -35.75
CA GLU A 226 15.77 -7.57 -37.10
C GLU A 226 15.69 -8.63 -38.21
N SER A 227 15.99 -9.89 -37.90
CA SER A 227 15.96 -11.01 -38.85
C SER A 227 15.56 -12.32 -38.17
N PRO A 228 15.07 -13.32 -38.94
CA PRO A 228 14.77 -14.65 -38.39
C PRO A 228 16.03 -15.35 -37.87
N LYS A 229 17.20 -15.03 -38.43
CA LYS A 229 18.50 -15.50 -37.94
C LYS A 229 18.81 -14.91 -36.56
N ALA A 230 18.66 -13.60 -36.40
CA ALA A 230 18.86 -12.91 -35.12
C ALA A 230 17.88 -13.41 -34.03
N LYS A 231 16.61 -13.66 -34.39
CA LYS A 231 15.64 -14.28 -33.46
C LYS A 231 16.12 -15.66 -32.99
N ARG A 232 16.62 -16.49 -33.90
CA ARG A 232 17.13 -17.82 -33.56
C ARG A 232 18.35 -17.72 -32.65
N GLU A 233 19.30 -16.84 -32.98
CA GLU A 233 20.48 -16.57 -32.13
C GLU A 233 20.09 -16.10 -30.73
N TRP A 234 19.07 -15.24 -30.59
CA TRP A 234 18.55 -14.81 -29.29
C TRP A 234 17.93 -15.96 -28.49
N LEU A 235 17.06 -16.75 -29.10
CA LEU A 235 16.41 -17.89 -28.44
C LEU A 235 17.44 -18.95 -28.01
N ASP A 236 18.39 -19.26 -28.89
CA ASP A 236 19.46 -20.23 -28.62
C ASP A 236 20.38 -19.73 -27.50
N SER A 237 20.78 -18.46 -27.53
CA SER A 237 21.62 -17.85 -26.48
C SER A 237 20.90 -17.81 -25.13
N LEU A 238 19.61 -17.47 -25.11
CA LEU A 238 18.79 -17.46 -23.89
C LEU A 238 18.62 -18.88 -23.31
N ASP A 239 18.33 -19.88 -24.15
CA ASP A 239 18.21 -21.27 -23.72
C ASP A 239 19.55 -21.83 -23.20
N GLN A 240 20.64 -21.55 -23.91
CA GLN A 240 21.99 -21.95 -23.50
C GLN A 240 22.43 -21.28 -22.19
N ALA A 241 22.15 -19.98 -22.02
CA ALA A 241 22.44 -19.27 -20.78
C ALA A 241 21.64 -19.86 -19.59
N LYS A 242 20.35 -20.15 -19.78
CA LYS A 242 19.52 -20.80 -18.76
C LYS A 242 20.00 -22.20 -18.40
N LYS A 243 20.34 -23.02 -19.40
CA LYS A 243 20.91 -24.36 -19.17
C LYS A 243 22.26 -24.31 -18.46
N SER A 244 23.13 -23.39 -18.86
CA SER A 244 24.45 -23.20 -18.24
C SER A 244 24.33 -22.74 -16.79
N LYS A 245 23.38 -21.84 -16.50
CA LYS A 245 23.09 -21.40 -15.13
C LYS A 245 22.50 -22.54 -14.29
N ALA A 246 21.52 -23.29 -14.81
CA ALA A 246 20.94 -24.43 -14.11
C ALA A 246 21.97 -25.54 -13.82
N ALA A 247 22.88 -25.80 -14.75
CA ALA A 247 23.99 -26.73 -14.55
C ALA A 247 25.00 -26.22 -13.51
N ALA A 248 25.36 -24.93 -13.56
CA ALA A 248 26.25 -24.30 -12.58
C ALA A 248 25.61 -24.28 -11.18
N ASP A 249 24.30 -24.06 -11.07
CA ASP A 249 23.57 -24.09 -9.80
C ASP A 249 23.36 -25.51 -9.28
N SER A 250 23.24 -26.50 -10.16
CA SER A 250 23.21 -27.92 -9.76
C SER A 250 24.59 -28.39 -9.28
N GLN A 251 25.67 -28.01 -9.97
CA GLN A 251 27.05 -28.25 -9.51
C GLN A 251 27.38 -27.49 -8.23
N LYS A 252 26.89 -26.25 -8.06
CA LYS A 252 26.99 -25.53 -6.79
C LYS A 252 26.18 -26.21 -5.70
N LYS A 253 24.98 -26.72 -5.97
CA LYS A 253 24.19 -27.51 -5.00
C LYS A 253 24.87 -28.84 -4.67
N GLU A 254 25.50 -29.53 -5.60
CA GLU A 254 26.25 -30.77 -5.35
C GLU A 254 27.57 -30.50 -4.59
N ALA A 255 28.27 -29.40 -4.92
CA ALA A 255 29.43 -28.93 -4.16
C ALA A 255 29.03 -28.45 -2.77
N GLN A 256 27.86 -27.81 -2.63
CA GLN A 256 27.29 -27.37 -1.37
C GLN A 256 26.72 -28.54 -0.57
N VAL A 257 26.22 -29.62 -1.18
CA VAL A 257 25.84 -30.87 -0.51
C VAL A 257 27.08 -31.69 -0.11
N LYS A 258 28.22 -31.57 -0.82
CA LYS A 258 29.51 -32.12 -0.38
C LYS A 258 30.16 -31.26 0.72
N ASP A 259 30.02 -29.94 0.67
CA ASP A 259 30.40 -29.02 1.75
C ASP A 259 29.44 -29.09 2.94
N ASP A 260 28.17 -29.45 2.74
CA ASP A 260 27.17 -29.70 3.79
C ASP A 260 27.33 -31.12 4.33
N ALA A 261 27.82 -32.11 3.56
CA ALA A 261 28.19 -33.43 4.09
C ALA A 261 29.55 -33.41 4.82
N ALA A 262 30.46 -32.49 4.46
CA ALA A 262 31.65 -32.16 5.25
C ALA A 262 31.34 -31.15 6.38
N GLY A 263 30.26 -30.39 6.25
CA GLY A 263 29.80 -29.32 7.15
C GLY A 263 28.78 -29.77 8.20
N ASP A 264 28.11 -30.90 7.99
CA ASP A 264 27.30 -31.60 9.01
C ASP A 264 28.17 -32.18 10.12
N SER A 265 29.50 -32.17 9.95
CA SER A 265 30.46 -32.48 11.02
C SER A 265 30.81 -31.26 11.90
N PHE A 266 30.37 -30.05 11.55
CA PHE A 266 30.51 -28.87 12.43
C PHE A 266 29.20 -28.61 13.15
N ASP A 267 28.85 -29.60 13.97
CA ASP A 267 27.68 -29.64 14.82
C ASP A 267 27.62 -28.42 15.77
N ARG A 268 26.39 -28.01 16.06
CA ARG A 268 25.95 -26.81 16.79
C ARG A 268 26.46 -26.71 18.24
N ASN A 269 27.19 -27.72 18.71
CA ASN A 269 27.79 -27.81 20.05
C ASN A 269 29.33 -27.82 20.06
N ASN A 270 30.01 -27.95 18.91
CA ASN A 270 31.42 -28.35 18.89
C ASN A 270 32.45 -27.19 18.84
N ARG A 271 32.05 -25.96 19.20
CA ARG A 271 33.00 -24.83 19.20
C ARG A 271 33.96 -24.79 20.38
N ASN A 272 33.72 -25.63 21.40
CA ASN A 272 34.56 -25.75 22.58
C ASN A 272 34.83 -27.20 23.01
N GLU A 273 34.26 -28.22 22.36
CA GLU A 273 34.43 -29.62 22.79
C GLU A 273 35.93 -30.02 22.78
N TYR A 274 36.65 -29.67 21.71
CA TYR A 274 38.11 -29.83 21.62
C TYR A 274 38.91 -29.01 22.65
N LEU A 275 38.34 -27.95 23.23
CA LEU A 275 38.98 -27.11 24.25
C LEU A 275 38.53 -27.49 25.68
N GLU A 276 37.50 -28.34 25.81
CA GLU A 276 37.01 -28.90 27.07
C GLU A 276 37.83 -30.13 27.49
N GLU A 277 38.33 -30.90 26.53
CA GLU A 277 39.26 -32.03 26.77
C GLU A 277 40.70 -31.59 27.07
N VAL A 278 41.04 -30.32 26.82
CA VAL A 278 42.39 -29.78 27.07
C VAL A 278 42.53 -29.35 28.53
N PRO A 279 43.57 -29.79 29.26
CA PRO A 279 43.82 -29.39 30.64
C PRO A 279 43.83 -27.87 30.81
N GLN A 280 43.16 -27.36 31.84
CA GLN A 280 43.12 -25.92 32.12
C GLN A 280 44.53 -25.37 32.36
N SER A 281 45.10 -24.72 31.34
CA SER A 281 46.40 -24.07 31.39
C SER A 281 46.27 -22.55 31.20
N PRO A 282 47.26 -21.76 31.64
CA PRO A 282 47.30 -20.32 31.37
C PRO A 282 47.23 -19.97 29.88
N ALA A 283 47.89 -20.76 29.03
CA ALA A 283 47.87 -20.61 27.58
C ALA A 283 46.47 -20.84 26.98
N LEU A 284 45.73 -21.83 27.50
CA LEU A 284 44.34 -22.09 27.09
C LEU A 284 43.41 -20.92 27.43
N LYS A 285 43.59 -20.30 28.62
CA LYS A 285 42.82 -19.10 29.02
C LYS A 285 43.11 -17.93 28.09
N GLU A 286 44.38 -17.68 27.74
CA GLU A 286 44.76 -16.63 26.81
C GLU A 286 44.20 -16.86 25.40
N TYR A 287 44.24 -18.10 24.91
CA TYR A 287 43.66 -18.46 23.62
C TYR A 287 42.14 -18.27 23.58
N ARG A 288 41.42 -18.71 24.62
CA ARG A 288 39.97 -18.48 24.75
C ARG A 288 39.66 -16.97 24.71
N ALA A 289 40.41 -16.15 25.45
CA ALA A 289 40.24 -14.70 25.44
C ALA A 289 40.44 -14.07 24.05
N ARG A 290 41.46 -14.52 23.29
CA ARG A 290 41.70 -14.04 21.91
C ARG A 290 40.58 -14.46 20.95
N VAL A 291 40.06 -15.68 21.09
CA VAL A 291 38.92 -16.17 20.30
C VAL A 291 37.66 -15.36 20.61
N ASP A 292 37.37 -15.12 21.89
CA ASP A 292 36.24 -14.31 22.32
C ASP A 292 36.34 -12.86 21.79
N GLN A 293 37.55 -12.28 21.81
CA GLN A 293 37.79 -10.95 21.25
C GLN A 293 37.52 -10.91 19.73
N ARG A 294 37.93 -11.94 18.98
CA ARG A 294 37.63 -12.06 17.54
C ARG A 294 36.14 -12.27 17.27
N ILE A 295 35.46 -13.08 18.08
CA ILE A 295 34.00 -13.27 18.00
C ILE A 295 33.28 -11.93 18.23
N LYS A 296 33.70 -11.17 19.25
CA LYS A 296 33.15 -9.85 19.54
C LYS A 296 33.35 -8.89 18.37
N HIS A 297 34.57 -8.80 17.83
CA HIS A 297 34.87 -7.95 16.69
C HIS A 297 34.07 -8.33 15.44
N LEU A 298 34.00 -9.62 15.10
CA LEU A 298 33.21 -10.11 13.97
C LEU A 298 31.72 -9.77 14.15
N THR A 299 31.21 -9.90 15.38
CA THR A 299 29.82 -9.56 15.71
C THR A 299 29.56 -8.07 15.49
N GLU A 300 30.48 -7.18 15.89
CA GLU A 300 30.38 -5.73 15.66
C GLU A 300 30.38 -5.37 14.17
N VAL A 301 31.25 -6.00 13.36
CA VAL A 301 31.30 -5.78 11.90
C VAL A 301 30.00 -6.22 11.23
N LEU A 302 29.49 -7.41 11.57
CA LEU A 302 28.23 -7.93 11.01
C LEU A 302 27.02 -7.07 11.39
N GLN A 303 27.01 -6.49 12.60
CA GLN A 303 25.98 -5.54 13.00
C GLN A 303 26.02 -4.27 12.15
N HIS A 304 27.22 -3.73 11.91
CA HIS A 304 27.39 -2.53 11.09
C HIS A 304 26.97 -2.79 9.63
N GLU A 305 27.26 -3.97 9.07
CA GLU A 305 26.78 -4.37 7.74
C GLU A 305 25.24 -4.44 7.65
N LEU A 306 24.55 -4.88 8.72
CA LEU A 306 23.08 -4.98 8.77
C LEU A 306 22.39 -3.63 8.94
N GLN A 307 23.05 -2.70 9.64
CA GLN A 307 22.59 -1.33 9.81
C GLN A 307 22.86 -0.49 8.55
N GLY A 308 23.97 -0.76 7.85
CA GLY A 308 24.31 -0.15 6.58
C GLY A 308 23.46 -0.71 5.44
N LEU A 309 22.72 0.15 4.75
CA LEU A 309 21.98 -0.20 3.51
C LEU A 309 22.89 -0.61 2.32
N GLN A 310 24.21 -0.77 2.52
CA GLN A 310 25.21 -0.84 1.46
C GLN A 310 25.32 -2.21 0.75
N GLY A 311 24.70 -3.28 1.26
CA GLY A 311 24.89 -4.63 0.71
C GLY A 311 23.66 -5.28 0.04
N GLY A 312 22.51 -4.60 0.03
CA GLY A 312 21.26 -5.17 -0.49
C GLY A 312 20.76 -6.42 0.27
N PRO A 313 19.68 -7.06 -0.19
CA PRO A 313 19.01 -8.16 0.53
C PRO A 313 19.91 -9.39 0.74
N LYS A 314 20.78 -9.70 -0.22
CA LYS A 314 21.68 -10.88 -0.17
C LYS A 314 22.76 -10.72 0.91
N ALA A 315 23.34 -9.53 1.07
CA ALA A 315 24.33 -9.29 2.11
C ALA A 315 23.70 -9.26 3.51
N ALA A 316 22.54 -8.62 3.66
CA ALA A 316 21.80 -8.60 4.92
C ALA A 316 21.49 -10.03 5.41
N ARG A 317 21.00 -10.88 4.50
CA ARG A 317 20.76 -12.30 4.80
C ARG A 317 22.02 -13.04 5.22
N ARG A 318 23.13 -12.84 4.49
CA ARG A 318 24.41 -13.48 4.84
C ARG A 318 24.86 -13.08 6.24
N ALA A 319 24.76 -11.80 6.59
CA ALA A 319 25.12 -11.31 7.91
C ALA A 319 24.24 -11.92 9.02
N VAL A 320 22.93 -12.04 8.79
CA VAL A 320 21.99 -12.72 9.72
C VAL A 320 22.38 -14.17 9.94
N LEU A 321 22.62 -14.95 8.88
CA LEU A 321 22.98 -16.36 9.01
C LEU A 321 24.31 -16.55 9.77
N GLN A 322 25.29 -15.66 9.57
CA GLN A 322 26.54 -15.72 10.33
C GLN A 322 26.36 -15.39 11.81
N LEU A 323 25.51 -14.40 12.15
CA LEU A 323 25.18 -14.10 13.54
C LEU A 323 24.45 -15.26 14.23
N ILE A 324 23.57 -15.96 13.51
CA ILE A 324 22.91 -17.18 14.01
C ILE A 324 23.94 -18.28 14.27
N LYS A 325 24.90 -18.49 13.34
CA LYS A 325 26.02 -19.44 13.53
C LYS A 325 26.96 -19.06 14.69
N LEU A 326 27.00 -17.79 15.09
CA LEU A 326 27.73 -17.30 16.26
C LEU A 326 26.96 -17.45 17.59
N GLY A 327 25.76 -18.05 17.57
CA GLY A 327 24.90 -18.18 18.76
C GLY A 327 24.24 -16.87 19.18
N LYS A 328 24.24 -15.84 18.32
CA LYS A 328 23.65 -14.51 18.58
C LYS A 328 22.27 -14.37 17.93
N SER A 329 21.48 -15.44 17.91
CA SER A 329 20.18 -15.50 17.20
C SER A 329 19.21 -14.38 17.57
N THR A 330 19.07 -14.04 18.86
CA THR A 330 18.18 -12.96 19.32
C THR A 330 18.59 -11.60 18.78
N GLN A 331 19.89 -11.33 18.75
CA GLN A 331 20.43 -10.08 18.22
C GLN A 331 20.31 -10.02 16.69
N ALA A 332 20.57 -11.14 16.02
CA ALA A 332 20.35 -11.26 14.57
C ALA A 332 18.89 -10.97 14.20
N CYS A 333 17.95 -11.49 14.99
CA CYS A 333 16.51 -11.27 14.82
C CYS A 333 16.13 -9.80 14.96
N ASP A 334 16.58 -9.11 16.02
CA ASP A 334 16.29 -7.68 16.22
C ASP A 334 16.82 -6.83 15.05
N LEU A 335 18.06 -7.08 14.61
CA LEU A 335 18.66 -6.34 13.48
C LEU A 335 17.97 -6.63 12.15
N PHE A 336 17.60 -7.89 11.91
CA PHE A 336 16.82 -8.29 10.75
C PHE A 336 15.49 -7.52 10.71
N LEU A 337 14.73 -7.52 11.81
CA LEU A 337 13.43 -6.85 11.86
C LEU A 337 13.56 -5.33 11.70
N ARG A 338 14.56 -4.70 12.31
CA ARG A 338 14.85 -3.26 12.11
C ARG A 338 15.19 -2.93 10.66
N ASN A 339 16.00 -3.77 10.01
CA ASN A 339 16.32 -3.61 8.60
C ASN A 339 15.05 -3.69 7.74
N ARG A 340 14.15 -4.64 8.04
CA ARG A 340 12.86 -4.80 7.35
C ARG A 340 11.90 -3.63 7.59
N THR A 341 11.82 -3.08 8.81
CA THR A 341 11.08 -1.84 9.09
C THR A 341 11.54 -0.70 8.17
N MET A 342 12.86 -0.53 7.99
CA MET A 342 13.39 0.53 7.12
C MET A 342 13.04 0.29 5.64
N ALA A 343 13.05 -0.97 5.19
CA ALA A 343 12.65 -1.35 3.84
C ALA A 343 11.15 -1.10 3.59
N ILE A 344 10.28 -1.49 4.53
CA ILE A 344 8.83 -1.23 4.47
C ILE A 344 8.59 0.29 4.42
N LYS A 345 9.17 1.05 5.34
CA LYS A 345 9.03 2.52 5.38
C LYS A 345 9.54 3.20 4.10
N ARG A 346 10.59 2.68 3.47
CA ARG A 346 11.09 3.21 2.19
C ARG A 346 10.09 2.92 1.06
N SER A 347 9.59 1.70 0.98
CA SER A 347 8.63 1.28 -0.04
C SER A 347 7.30 2.04 0.07
N LEU A 348 6.77 2.20 1.29
CA LEU A 348 5.55 2.95 1.53
C LEU A 348 5.70 4.45 1.23
N ARG A 349 6.89 5.05 1.46
CA ARG A 349 7.16 6.46 1.13
C ARG A 349 7.27 6.73 -0.37
N GLN A 350 7.63 5.72 -1.17
CA GLN A 350 7.70 5.85 -2.63
C GLN A 350 6.33 5.86 -3.29
N LEU A 351 5.28 5.45 -2.57
CA LEU A 351 3.91 5.49 -3.07
C LEU A 351 3.42 6.92 -3.20
N LYS A 352 3.32 7.39 -4.45
CA LYS A 352 2.67 8.66 -4.77
C LYS A 352 1.15 8.47 -4.81
N MET A 353 0.43 9.48 -4.34
CA MET A 353 -1.02 9.55 -4.56
C MET A 353 -1.28 9.89 -6.02
N GLU A 354 -1.63 8.88 -6.80
CA GLU A 354 -2.00 8.99 -8.22
C GLU A 354 -3.36 8.33 -8.42
N GLY A 355 -4.33 9.09 -8.92
CA GLY A 355 -5.69 8.60 -9.18
C GLY A 355 -6.64 8.69 -7.97
N SER A 356 -7.63 7.79 -7.93
CA SER A 356 -8.65 7.76 -6.87
C SER A 356 -8.09 7.27 -5.53
N THR A 357 -8.73 7.66 -4.43
CA THR A 357 -8.37 7.18 -3.08
C THR A 357 -8.34 5.66 -3.01
N THR A 358 -9.34 4.99 -3.59
CA THR A 358 -9.42 3.51 -3.63
C THR A 358 -8.21 2.90 -4.33
N LEU A 359 -7.74 3.48 -5.44
CA LEU A 359 -6.57 2.99 -6.17
C LEU A 359 -5.28 3.13 -5.33
N TYR A 360 -5.11 4.28 -4.68
CA TYR A 360 -3.98 4.50 -3.78
C TYR A 360 -4.00 3.53 -2.59
N VAL A 361 -5.16 3.37 -1.95
CA VAL A 361 -5.33 2.47 -0.80
C VAL A 361 -5.10 1.02 -1.19
N ASN A 362 -5.51 0.61 -2.40
CA ASN A 362 -5.23 -0.73 -2.92
C ASN A 362 -3.72 -0.97 -3.06
N LYS A 363 -3.00 -0.03 -3.68
CA LYS A 363 -1.54 -0.08 -3.77
C LYS A 363 -0.88 -0.12 -2.39
N LEU A 364 -1.37 0.70 -1.44
CA LEU A 364 -0.87 0.75 -0.07
C LEU A 364 -1.03 -0.60 0.64
N CYS A 365 -2.23 -1.20 0.59
CA CYS A 365 -2.50 -2.52 1.15
C CYS A 365 -1.60 -3.58 0.51
N TYR A 366 -1.57 -3.63 -0.82
CA TYR A 366 -0.80 -4.61 -1.56
C TYR A 366 0.69 -4.56 -1.22
N VAL A 367 1.31 -3.39 -1.24
CA VAL A 367 2.73 -3.22 -0.92
C VAL A 367 3.04 -3.67 0.51
N PHE A 368 2.23 -3.24 1.48
CA PHE A 368 2.44 -3.58 2.88
C PHE A 368 2.30 -5.10 3.13
N PHE A 369 1.16 -5.69 2.76
CA PHE A 369 0.88 -7.10 3.07
C PHE A 369 1.75 -8.07 2.26
N THR A 370 2.09 -7.75 1.01
CA THR A 370 3.02 -8.57 0.21
C THR A 370 4.42 -8.55 0.82
N THR A 371 4.91 -7.37 1.22
CA THR A 371 6.21 -7.27 1.91
C THR A 371 6.20 -8.04 3.23
N MET A 372 5.11 -7.95 4.00
CA MET A 372 4.94 -8.70 5.26
C MET A 372 4.99 -10.22 5.04
N LEU A 373 4.34 -10.72 3.98
CA LEU A 373 4.39 -12.14 3.59
C LEU A 373 5.81 -12.58 3.24
N GLU A 374 6.52 -11.79 2.43
CA GLU A 374 7.90 -12.08 2.05
C GLU A 374 8.84 -12.13 3.27
N VAL A 375 8.72 -11.14 4.15
CA VAL A 375 9.51 -11.09 5.40
C VAL A 375 9.17 -12.27 6.30
N GLY A 376 7.91 -12.65 6.42
CA GLY A 376 7.51 -13.83 7.21
C GLY A 376 8.07 -15.13 6.66
N ARG A 377 8.04 -15.34 5.33
CA ARG A 377 8.62 -16.52 4.68
C ARG A 377 10.13 -16.59 4.87
N GLU A 378 10.83 -15.45 4.76
CA GLU A 378 12.27 -15.38 5.02
C GLU A 378 12.60 -15.64 6.50
N PHE A 379 11.80 -15.07 7.40
CA PHE A 379 11.92 -15.27 8.84
C PHE A 379 11.78 -16.74 9.22
N GLN A 380 10.76 -17.43 8.71
CA GLN A 380 10.57 -18.87 8.93
C GLN A 380 11.77 -19.68 8.43
N LYS A 381 12.32 -19.32 7.27
CA LYS A 381 13.49 -20.02 6.71
C LYS A 381 14.74 -19.86 7.57
N ASP A 382 15.02 -18.65 8.04
CA ASP A 382 16.29 -18.34 8.71
C ASP A 382 16.22 -18.55 10.25
N PHE A 383 15.04 -18.46 10.87
CA PHE A 383 14.86 -18.52 12.34
C PHE A 383 14.02 -19.70 12.86
N SER A 384 13.60 -20.66 12.02
CA SER A 384 12.78 -21.82 12.41
C SER A 384 13.28 -22.63 13.61
N SER A 385 14.59 -22.63 13.85
CA SER A 385 15.21 -23.37 14.95
C SER A 385 15.39 -22.56 16.24
N ASN A 386 14.97 -21.29 16.27
CA ASN A 386 15.10 -20.39 17.42
C ASN A 386 13.71 -19.90 17.88
N ASN A 387 13.00 -20.69 18.69
CA ASN A 387 11.62 -20.39 19.11
C ASN A 387 11.46 -19.01 19.78
N GLY A 388 12.47 -18.53 20.51
CA GLY A 388 12.44 -17.21 21.15
C GLY A 388 12.39 -16.02 20.18
N CYS A 389 12.73 -16.21 18.91
CA CYS A 389 12.62 -15.18 17.89
C CYS A 389 11.18 -15.02 17.36
N CYS A 390 10.33 -16.05 17.47
CA CYS A 390 8.98 -16.02 16.91
C CYS A 390 8.09 -14.99 17.62
N SER A 391 8.19 -14.86 18.95
CA SER A 391 7.47 -13.83 19.69
C SER A 391 7.92 -12.42 19.30
N ALA A 392 9.22 -12.23 19.04
CA ALA A 392 9.74 -10.94 18.57
C ALA A 392 9.20 -10.58 17.18
N PHE A 393 9.07 -11.56 16.28
CA PHE A 393 8.45 -11.37 14.97
C PHE A 393 6.98 -10.97 15.07
N VAL A 394 6.19 -11.62 15.94
CA VAL A 394 4.77 -11.28 16.14
C VAL A 394 4.61 -9.85 16.69
N VAL A 395 5.42 -9.47 17.68
CA VAL A 395 5.41 -8.11 18.24
C VAL A 395 5.80 -7.07 17.18
N TRP A 396 6.82 -7.36 16.38
CA TRP A 396 7.23 -6.50 15.27
C TRP A 396 6.13 -6.36 14.21
N ALA A 397 5.54 -7.46 13.76
CA ALA A 397 4.51 -7.44 12.73
C ALA A 397 3.28 -6.63 13.17
N LYS A 398 2.89 -6.74 14.45
CA LYS A 398 1.85 -5.90 15.04
C LYS A 398 2.23 -4.41 15.02
N SER A 399 3.47 -4.06 15.39
CA SER A 399 3.93 -2.65 15.38
C SER A 399 3.98 -2.04 13.98
N GLU A 400 4.39 -2.84 12.98
CA GLU A 400 4.34 -2.41 11.58
C GLU A 400 2.90 -2.25 11.09
N LEU A 401 1.98 -3.12 11.52
CA LEU A 401 0.55 -2.97 11.25
C LEU A 401 -0.03 -1.69 11.85
N GLU A 402 0.35 -1.33 13.08
CA GLU A 402 -0.05 -0.07 13.72
C GLU A 402 0.39 1.15 12.88
N THR A 403 1.63 1.11 12.36
CA THR A 403 2.15 2.17 11.47
C THR A 403 1.38 2.24 10.16
N PHE A 404 1.10 1.08 9.54
CA PHE A 404 0.28 0.98 8.34
C PHE A 404 -1.12 1.53 8.55
N VAL A 405 -1.80 1.12 9.64
CA VAL A 405 -3.16 1.58 9.96
C VAL A 405 -3.18 3.10 10.17
N GLY A 406 -2.15 3.68 10.79
CA GLY A 406 -2.03 5.15 10.90
C GLY A 406 -2.01 5.85 9.53
N MET A 407 -1.28 5.30 8.55
CA MET A 407 -1.26 5.83 7.18
C MET A 407 -2.58 5.60 6.44
N PHE A 408 -3.13 4.39 6.55
CA PHE A 408 -4.40 4.00 5.94
C PHE A 408 -5.55 4.87 6.46
N ALA A 409 -5.67 5.02 7.78
CA ALA A 409 -6.78 5.69 8.42
C ALA A 409 -6.82 7.19 8.07
N ARG A 410 -5.64 7.83 8.00
CA ARG A 410 -5.52 9.23 7.57
C ARG A 410 -6.07 9.47 6.15
N GLN A 411 -5.98 8.47 5.29
CA GLN A 411 -6.47 8.58 3.91
C GLN A 411 -7.95 8.20 3.82
N VAL A 412 -8.38 7.13 4.48
CA VAL A 412 -9.72 6.54 4.32
C VAL A 412 -10.78 7.24 5.15
N PHE A 413 -10.47 7.65 6.39
CA PHE A 413 -11.44 8.26 7.31
C PHE A 413 -11.41 9.79 7.30
N SER A 414 -11.07 10.38 6.14
CA SER A 414 -11.19 11.83 5.95
C SER A 414 -12.65 12.23 5.72
N SER A 415 -13.04 13.43 6.14
CA SER A 415 -14.45 13.92 6.07
C SER A 415 -15.04 14.01 4.67
N LYS A 416 -14.22 13.90 3.62
CA LYS A 416 -14.65 13.98 2.22
C LYS A 416 -15.05 12.63 1.62
N ILE A 417 -14.78 11.53 2.33
CA ILE A 417 -14.96 10.17 1.80
C ILE A 417 -16.31 9.65 2.27
N SER A 418 -17.05 9.03 1.34
CA SER A 418 -18.35 8.43 1.64
C SER A 418 -18.21 7.12 2.41
N LEU A 419 -19.20 6.79 3.23
CA LEU A 419 -19.23 5.53 3.99
C LEU A 419 -19.10 4.28 3.08
N SER A 420 -19.63 4.33 1.85
CA SER A 420 -19.45 3.28 0.85
C SER A 420 -17.99 3.04 0.51
N MET A 421 -17.25 4.11 0.24
CA MET A 421 -15.82 4.03 -0.09
C MET A 421 -14.99 3.60 1.11
N VAL A 422 -15.37 4.01 2.33
CA VAL A 422 -14.76 3.50 3.57
C VAL A 422 -14.95 1.99 3.67
N ALA A 423 -16.18 1.48 3.47
CA ALA A 423 -16.48 0.06 3.52
C ALA A 423 -15.64 -0.75 2.53
N GLU A 424 -15.53 -0.31 1.27
CA GLU A 424 -14.69 -0.95 0.25
C GLU A 424 -13.21 -0.96 0.62
N CYS A 425 -12.68 0.16 1.13
CA CYS A 425 -11.27 0.25 1.54
C CYS A 425 -10.94 -0.67 2.71
N VAL A 426 -11.83 -0.75 3.72
CA VAL A 426 -11.65 -1.60 4.89
C VAL A 426 -11.76 -3.07 4.53
N GLU A 427 -12.75 -3.46 3.71
CA GLU A 427 -12.91 -4.82 3.19
C GLU A 427 -11.65 -5.28 2.43
N MET A 428 -11.08 -4.40 1.61
CA MET A 428 -9.83 -4.68 0.91
C MET A 428 -8.62 -4.85 1.86
N ALA A 429 -8.53 -4.05 2.92
CA ALA A 429 -7.47 -4.20 3.92
C ALA A 429 -7.62 -5.52 4.69
N GLN A 430 -8.84 -5.89 5.08
CA GLN A 430 -9.15 -7.18 5.72
C GLN A 430 -8.75 -8.35 4.83
N HIS A 431 -9.18 -8.35 3.56
CA HIS A 431 -8.86 -9.42 2.61
C HIS A 431 -7.35 -9.62 2.41
N ASN A 432 -6.56 -8.54 2.40
CA ASN A 432 -5.10 -8.67 2.30
C ASN A 432 -4.44 -9.08 3.62
N CYS A 433 -5.02 -8.69 4.77
CA CYS A 433 -4.57 -9.14 6.08
C CYS A 433 -4.79 -10.64 6.27
N ASP A 434 -5.92 -11.17 5.80
CA ASP A 434 -6.25 -12.61 5.93
C ASP A 434 -5.22 -13.49 5.22
N LYS A 435 -4.58 -12.99 4.14
CA LYS A 435 -3.51 -13.72 3.43
C LYS A 435 -2.29 -13.99 4.32
N LEU A 436 -2.06 -13.20 5.37
CA LEU A 436 -0.98 -13.46 6.33
C LEU A 436 -1.13 -14.81 7.06
N CYS A 437 -2.34 -15.39 7.07
CA CYS A 437 -2.55 -16.74 7.58
C CYS A 437 -1.76 -17.81 6.80
N GLU A 438 -1.36 -17.55 5.54
CA GLU A 438 -0.50 -18.45 4.76
C GLU A 438 0.86 -18.72 5.44
N ILE A 439 1.36 -17.76 6.21
CA ILE A 439 2.60 -17.88 6.98
C ILE A 439 2.33 -18.17 8.47
N GLY A 440 1.08 -18.53 8.82
CA GLY A 440 0.67 -18.77 10.20
C GLY A 440 0.56 -17.51 11.07
N LEU A 441 0.45 -16.34 10.46
CA LEU A 441 0.32 -15.05 11.15
C LEU A 441 -1.08 -14.48 10.98
N ASP A 442 -1.93 -14.60 12.00
CA ASP A 442 -3.25 -13.94 12.03
C ASP A 442 -3.15 -12.58 12.73
N LEU A 443 -3.37 -11.51 11.96
CA LEU A 443 -3.44 -10.14 12.46
C LEU A 443 -4.82 -9.50 12.26
N THR A 444 -5.83 -10.26 11.83
CA THR A 444 -7.14 -9.70 11.47
C THR A 444 -7.82 -9.09 12.70
N PHE A 445 -7.69 -9.70 13.87
CA PHE A 445 -8.16 -9.13 15.14
C PHE A 445 -7.47 -7.80 15.49
N ALA A 446 -6.16 -7.69 15.20
CA ALA A 446 -5.39 -6.49 15.50
C ALA A 446 -5.78 -5.36 14.55
N LEU A 447 -5.94 -5.66 13.26
CA LEU A 447 -6.46 -4.71 12.26
C LEU A 447 -7.83 -4.18 12.68
N HIS A 448 -8.75 -5.07 13.09
CA HIS A 448 -10.07 -4.69 13.57
C HIS A 448 -10.01 -3.76 14.78
N SER A 449 -9.24 -4.13 15.79
CA SER A 449 -9.05 -3.35 17.02
C SER A 449 -8.49 -1.95 16.76
N LEU A 450 -7.57 -1.83 15.79
CA LEU A 450 -6.99 -0.55 15.41
C LEU A 450 -7.96 0.35 14.64
N LEU A 451 -8.85 -0.23 13.81
CA LEU A 451 -9.81 0.51 12.99
C LEU A 451 -11.13 0.82 13.70
N VAL A 452 -11.47 0.14 14.79
CA VAL A 452 -12.81 0.21 15.43
C VAL A 452 -13.26 1.63 15.78
N LYS A 453 -12.32 2.49 16.22
CA LYS A 453 -12.63 3.88 16.59
C LYS A 453 -12.99 4.72 15.37
N ASP A 454 -12.25 4.56 14.29
CA ASP A 454 -12.46 5.32 13.05
C ASP A 454 -13.71 4.83 12.32
N VAL A 455 -13.94 3.51 12.29
CA VAL A 455 -15.17 2.92 11.75
C VAL A 455 -16.40 3.41 12.52
N ARG A 456 -16.35 3.41 13.86
CA ARG A 456 -17.43 3.95 14.70
C ARG A 456 -17.76 5.40 14.32
N ARG A 457 -16.73 6.25 14.16
CA ARG A 457 -16.90 7.64 13.73
C ARG A 457 -17.55 7.71 12.35
N ALA A 458 -17.07 6.96 11.37
CA ALA A 458 -17.63 6.95 10.02
C ALA A 458 -19.12 6.54 9.99
N MET A 459 -19.53 5.58 10.84
CA MET A 459 -20.93 5.19 10.97
C MET A 459 -21.79 6.32 11.53
N HIS A 460 -21.30 7.07 12.52
CA HIS A 460 -22.00 8.24 13.06
C HIS A 460 -22.07 9.38 12.05
N ASP A 461 -20.98 9.66 11.33
CA ASP A 461 -20.96 10.69 10.28
C ASP A 461 -21.93 10.35 9.14
N GLY A 462 -21.98 9.08 8.72
CA GLY A 462 -22.95 8.58 7.73
C GLY A 462 -24.40 8.71 8.22
N ARG A 463 -24.65 8.39 9.50
CA ARG A 463 -25.95 8.62 10.13
C ARG A 463 -26.34 10.10 10.07
N ASP A 464 -25.44 11.00 10.46
CA ASP A 464 -25.70 12.43 10.55
C ASP A 464 -25.97 13.04 9.17
N GLN A 465 -25.25 12.60 8.13
CA GLN A 465 -25.53 12.98 6.74
C GLN A 465 -26.95 12.58 6.31
N ILE A 466 -27.40 11.37 6.66
CA ILE A 466 -28.76 10.90 6.32
C ILE A 466 -29.82 11.68 7.10
N VAL A 467 -29.61 11.86 8.40
CA VAL A 467 -30.53 12.61 9.28
C VAL A 467 -30.70 14.04 8.77
N GLU A 468 -29.61 14.71 8.40
CA GLU A 468 -29.66 16.08 7.90
C GLU A 468 -30.34 16.16 6.51
N ALA A 469 -30.06 15.20 5.62
CA ALA A 469 -30.76 15.10 4.34
C ALA A 469 -32.27 14.86 4.51
N VAL A 470 -32.67 14.06 5.51
CA VAL A 470 -34.08 13.86 5.86
C VAL A 470 -34.73 15.15 6.35
N ARG A 471 -34.07 15.91 7.23
CA ARG A 471 -34.57 17.20 7.74
C ARG A 471 -34.72 18.25 6.64
N HIS A 472 -33.77 18.34 5.72
CA HIS A 472 -33.86 19.29 4.62
C HIS A 472 -35.03 18.95 3.69
N ARG A 473 -35.19 17.67 3.33
CA ARG A 473 -36.27 17.22 2.44
C ARG A 473 -37.67 17.34 3.06
N SER A 474 -37.77 17.27 4.39
CA SER A 474 -39.07 17.37 5.06
C SER A 474 -39.65 18.79 5.01
N MET A 475 -38.81 19.83 4.89
CA MET A 475 -39.27 21.22 4.74
C MET A 475 -40.06 21.45 3.44
N GLU A 476 -39.81 20.64 2.41
CA GLU A 476 -40.46 20.75 1.10
C GLU A 476 -41.50 19.65 0.83
N GLU A 477 -41.87 18.87 1.86
CA GLU A 477 -42.77 17.72 1.72
C GLU A 477 -44.22 18.16 1.45
N LYS A 478 -44.84 17.54 0.44
CA LYS A 478 -46.20 17.85 -0.02
C LYS A 478 -47.20 16.74 0.26
N TRP A 479 -46.74 15.59 0.77
CA TRP A 479 -47.58 14.42 1.10
C TRP A 479 -48.48 13.97 -0.05
N ARG A 480 -47.89 13.84 -1.24
CA ARG A 480 -48.56 13.37 -2.46
C ARG A 480 -47.85 12.18 -3.08
N ALA A 481 -48.61 11.39 -3.83
CA ALA A 481 -48.07 10.27 -4.61
C ALA A 481 -46.99 10.74 -5.58
N TYR A 482 -45.97 9.90 -5.78
CA TYR A 482 -44.85 10.23 -6.66
C TYR A 482 -45.17 9.85 -8.10
N ASN A 483 -45.18 10.85 -8.99
CA ASN A 483 -45.28 10.66 -10.43
C ASN A 483 -43.88 10.68 -11.06
N LEU A 484 -43.47 9.56 -11.67
CA LEU A 484 -42.18 9.44 -12.37
C LEU A 484 -42.23 9.86 -13.85
N LEU A 485 -43.36 10.41 -14.30
CA LEU A 485 -43.64 10.91 -15.65
C LEU A 485 -43.67 9.85 -16.75
N THR A 486 -42.92 8.75 -16.61
CA THR A 486 -42.81 7.69 -17.62
C THR A 486 -42.94 6.30 -17.00
N PRO A 487 -43.52 5.33 -17.72
CA PRO A 487 -43.59 3.94 -17.26
C PRO A 487 -42.22 3.29 -17.09
N GLN A 488 -41.23 3.73 -17.88
CA GLN A 488 -39.87 3.21 -17.79
C GLN A 488 -39.20 3.59 -16.47
N ALA A 489 -39.26 4.87 -16.08
CA ALA A 489 -38.70 5.32 -14.82
C ALA A 489 -39.35 4.60 -13.61
N CYS A 490 -40.66 4.33 -13.69
CA CYS A 490 -41.36 3.57 -12.66
C CYS A 490 -40.86 2.13 -12.57
N ARG A 491 -40.67 1.44 -13.70
CA ARG A 491 -40.10 0.08 -13.74
C ARG A 491 -38.66 0.03 -13.23
N GLU A 492 -37.83 1.02 -13.56
CA GLU A 492 -36.46 1.14 -13.06
C GLU A 492 -36.44 1.30 -11.54
N LEU A 493 -37.32 2.14 -10.98
CA LEU A 493 -37.45 2.30 -9.54
C LEU A 493 -37.91 1.01 -8.85
N VAL A 494 -38.90 0.31 -9.42
CA VAL A 494 -39.38 -0.96 -8.87
C VAL A 494 -38.26 -1.97 -8.82
N LYS A 495 -37.50 -2.11 -9.92
CA LYS A 495 -36.34 -3.00 -9.98
C LYS A 495 -35.29 -2.65 -8.92
N GLU A 496 -34.98 -1.36 -8.77
CA GLU A 496 -34.02 -0.91 -7.75
C GLU A 496 -34.47 -1.28 -6.32
N MET A 497 -35.76 -1.11 -6.01
CA MET A 497 -36.30 -1.47 -4.68
C MET A 497 -36.33 -2.99 -4.46
N GLU A 498 -36.60 -3.76 -5.52
CA GLU A 498 -36.50 -5.23 -5.50
C GLU A 498 -35.05 -5.69 -5.27
N ASP A 499 -34.06 -5.04 -5.89
CA ASP A 499 -32.62 -5.31 -5.69
C ASP A 499 -32.18 -5.02 -4.23
N LEU A 500 -32.82 -4.05 -3.56
CA LEU A 500 -32.64 -3.78 -2.12
C LEU A 500 -33.40 -4.79 -1.22
N GLY A 501 -34.15 -5.71 -1.81
CA GLY A 501 -34.88 -6.79 -1.14
C GLY A 501 -36.33 -6.45 -0.76
N LEU A 502 -36.95 -5.45 -1.39
CA LEU A 502 -38.36 -5.11 -1.22
C LEU A 502 -39.21 -5.75 -2.33
N SER A 503 -39.36 -7.07 -2.29
CA SER A 503 -40.02 -7.85 -3.36
C SER A 503 -41.50 -7.51 -3.61
N SER A 504 -42.19 -6.88 -2.66
CA SER A 504 -43.60 -6.45 -2.79
C SER A 504 -43.76 -5.01 -3.26
N PHE A 505 -42.66 -4.28 -3.56
CA PHE A 505 -42.70 -2.86 -3.90
C PHE A 505 -43.56 -2.56 -5.14
N LYS A 506 -43.58 -3.47 -6.12
CA LYS A 506 -44.42 -3.37 -7.33
C LYS A 506 -45.91 -3.14 -7.03
N SER A 507 -46.42 -3.64 -5.91
CA SER A 507 -47.83 -3.47 -5.50
C SER A 507 -48.23 -2.01 -5.20
N LEU A 508 -47.24 -1.15 -4.98
CA LEU A 508 -47.43 0.29 -4.73
C LEU A 508 -47.59 1.10 -6.02
N MET A 509 -47.33 0.50 -7.18
CA MET A 509 -47.48 1.12 -8.49
C MET A 509 -48.95 1.19 -8.93
N TYR A 510 -49.32 2.27 -9.62
CA TYR A 510 -50.61 2.41 -10.32
C TYR A 510 -50.47 3.36 -11.52
N ASP A 511 -51.40 3.27 -12.47
CA ASP A 511 -51.45 4.06 -13.70
C ASP A 511 -50.10 4.10 -14.46
N ASP A 512 -49.33 3.01 -14.35
CA ASP A 512 -47.99 2.75 -14.90
C ASP A 512 -46.88 3.77 -14.55
N CYS A 513 -47.19 4.94 -14.01
CA CYS A 513 -46.24 6.04 -13.77
C CYS A 513 -46.23 6.53 -12.31
N TRP A 514 -47.16 6.05 -11.48
CA TRP A 514 -47.35 6.57 -10.13
C TRP A 514 -47.00 5.54 -9.05
N ILE A 515 -46.39 6.02 -7.97
CA ILE A 515 -46.13 5.26 -6.75
C ILE A 515 -46.97 5.83 -5.61
N LYS A 516 -47.63 4.95 -4.84
CA LYS A 516 -48.49 5.28 -3.70
C LYS A 516 -47.72 5.75 -2.44
N LEU A 517 -46.53 6.31 -2.61
CA LEU A 517 -45.64 6.86 -1.57
C LEU A 517 -45.09 8.22 -1.99
N THR A 518 -44.55 9.00 -1.05
CA THR A 518 -43.87 10.26 -1.35
C THR A 518 -42.46 10.01 -1.92
N PRO A 519 -41.92 10.95 -2.74
CA PRO A 519 -40.53 10.87 -3.21
C PRO A 519 -39.53 10.80 -2.04
N ASN A 520 -39.82 11.49 -0.94
CA ASN A 520 -38.97 11.49 0.25
C ASN A 520 -38.96 10.14 0.96
N THR A 521 -40.12 9.47 1.08
CA THR A 521 -40.21 8.12 1.67
C THR A 521 -39.38 7.11 0.88
N ILE A 522 -39.43 7.19 -0.45
CA ILE A 522 -38.65 6.35 -1.36
C ILE A 522 -37.15 6.63 -1.23
N THR A 523 -36.77 7.90 -1.24
CA THR A 523 -35.36 8.33 -1.11
C THR A 523 -34.77 7.91 0.25
N TYR A 524 -35.54 8.09 1.32
CA TYR A 524 -35.17 7.63 2.66
C TYR A 524 -34.97 6.11 2.71
N THR A 525 -35.90 5.34 2.13
CA THR A 525 -35.84 3.88 2.10
C THR A 525 -34.56 3.40 1.44
N ARG A 526 -34.21 3.98 0.29
CA ARG A 526 -32.95 3.72 -0.41
C ARG A 526 -31.74 4.02 0.49
N GLN A 527 -31.69 5.22 1.08
CA GLN A 527 -30.56 5.65 1.90
C GLN A 527 -30.38 4.79 3.16
N LEU A 528 -31.47 4.42 3.83
CA LEU A 528 -31.41 3.57 5.01
C LEU A 528 -30.90 2.16 4.68
N LEU A 529 -31.44 1.51 3.64
CA LEU A 529 -31.02 0.16 3.27
C LEU A 529 -29.56 0.13 2.82
N GLN A 530 -29.13 1.10 2.02
CA GLN A 530 -27.72 1.25 1.62
C GLN A 530 -26.80 1.50 2.82
N PHE A 531 -27.21 2.35 3.77
CA PHE A 531 -26.45 2.59 5.00
C PHE A 531 -26.29 1.31 5.82
N VAL A 532 -27.37 0.54 5.98
CA VAL A 532 -27.31 -0.75 6.70
C VAL A 532 -26.36 -1.72 6.01
N ASP A 533 -26.43 -1.87 4.68
CA ASP A 533 -25.52 -2.75 3.95
C ASP A 533 -24.04 -2.32 4.10
N GLN A 534 -23.76 -1.01 4.00
CA GLN A 534 -22.40 -0.47 4.19
C GLN A 534 -21.88 -0.71 5.61
N CYS A 535 -22.72 -0.50 6.62
CA CYS A 535 -22.39 -0.75 8.01
C CYS A 535 -22.20 -2.24 8.32
N LEU A 536 -22.96 -3.12 7.67
CA LEU A 536 -22.80 -4.57 7.83
C LEU A 536 -21.48 -5.07 7.24
N LYS A 537 -21.03 -4.50 6.11
CA LYS A 537 -19.67 -4.79 5.60
C LYS A 537 -18.57 -4.43 6.59
N LEU A 538 -18.81 -3.41 7.42
CA LEU A 538 -17.90 -2.93 8.45
C LEU A 538 -18.15 -3.58 9.83
N TYR A 539 -19.02 -4.58 9.90
CA TYR A 539 -19.51 -5.11 11.16
C TYR A 539 -18.41 -5.81 11.98
N GLN A 540 -18.36 -5.44 13.26
CA GLN A 540 -17.59 -6.10 14.30
C GLN A 540 -18.48 -6.24 15.54
N PRO A 541 -18.29 -7.27 16.39
CA PRO A 541 -19.10 -7.45 17.59
C PRO A 541 -19.18 -6.20 18.49
N GLU A 542 -18.09 -5.45 18.59
CA GLU A 542 -17.97 -4.21 19.37
C GLU A 542 -18.77 -3.04 18.78
N LEU A 543 -19.14 -3.11 17.50
CA LEU A 543 -19.92 -2.12 16.76
C LEU A 543 -21.40 -2.46 16.70
N HIS A 544 -21.83 -3.58 17.29
CA HIS A 544 -23.22 -4.03 17.24
C HIS A 544 -24.21 -2.97 17.72
N MET A 545 -24.00 -2.46 18.94
CA MET A 545 -24.88 -1.45 19.52
C MET A 545 -24.80 -0.12 18.75
N VAL A 546 -23.63 0.23 18.24
CA VAL A 546 -23.42 1.43 17.41
C VAL A 546 -24.28 1.37 16.14
N LEU A 547 -24.30 0.23 15.45
CA LEU A 547 -25.12 0.04 14.25
C LEU A 547 -26.61 0.15 14.58
N VAL A 548 -27.06 -0.57 15.62
CA VAL A 548 -28.45 -0.57 16.06
C VAL A 548 -28.91 0.85 16.42
N GLU A 549 -28.14 1.56 17.24
CA GLU A 549 -28.44 2.94 17.63
C GLU A 549 -28.51 3.90 16.45
N ASN A 550 -27.55 3.81 15.51
CA ASN A 550 -27.54 4.67 14.32
C ASN A 550 -28.79 4.45 13.45
N VAL A 551 -29.17 3.18 13.21
CA VAL A 551 -30.39 2.84 12.48
C VAL A 551 -31.64 3.35 13.20
N MET A 552 -31.73 3.11 14.52
CA MET A 552 -32.85 3.59 15.34
C MET A 552 -32.99 5.12 15.28
N MET A 553 -31.88 5.86 15.34
CA MET A 553 -31.88 7.32 15.23
C MET A 553 -32.37 7.80 13.86
N ILE A 554 -31.93 7.15 12.77
CA ILE A 554 -32.37 7.47 11.41
C ILE A 554 -33.89 7.24 11.27
N VAL A 555 -34.41 6.10 11.75
CA VAL A 555 -35.85 5.79 11.69
C VAL A 555 -36.67 6.72 12.57
N ARG A 556 -36.25 6.97 13.82
CA ARG A 556 -36.93 7.91 14.71
C ARG A 556 -36.93 9.34 14.17
N CYS A 557 -35.89 9.75 13.43
CA CYS A 557 -35.88 11.05 12.76
C CYS A 557 -37.02 11.18 11.75
N VAL A 558 -37.24 10.18 10.89
CA VAL A 558 -38.37 10.20 9.95
C VAL A 558 -39.71 10.09 10.67
N GLY A 559 -39.80 9.24 11.70
CA GLY A 559 -40.99 9.14 12.54
C GLY A 559 -41.40 10.50 13.12
N LYS A 560 -40.43 11.28 13.63
CA LYS A 560 -40.67 12.63 14.16
C LYS A 560 -41.14 13.62 13.08
N GLN A 561 -40.65 13.50 11.84
CA GLN A 561 -41.14 14.33 10.73
C GLN A 561 -42.60 14.01 10.41
N MET A 562 -42.97 12.72 10.40
CA MET A 562 -44.35 12.28 10.22
C MET A 562 -45.25 12.74 11.39
N GLU A 563 -44.77 12.67 12.62
CA GLU A 563 -45.47 13.18 13.81
C GLU A 563 -45.74 14.69 13.71
N THR A 564 -44.73 15.47 13.30
CA THR A 564 -44.87 16.91 13.09
C THR A 564 -45.90 17.22 12.01
N ALA A 565 -45.93 16.44 10.93
CA ALA A 565 -46.95 16.58 9.89
C ALA A 565 -48.36 16.22 10.38
N LEU A 566 -48.51 15.18 11.21
CA LEU A 566 -49.81 14.76 11.77
C LEU A 566 -50.37 15.71 12.83
N THR A 567 -49.51 16.51 13.48
CA THR A 567 -49.95 17.53 14.45
C THR A 567 -50.24 18.89 13.79
N ALA A 568 -49.73 19.12 12.57
CA ALA A 568 -49.98 20.34 11.83
C ALA A 568 -51.38 20.35 11.20
N LYS A 569 -52.17 21.39 11.51
CA LYS A 569 -53.55 21.57 11.01
C LYS A 569 -53.63 21.51 9.47
N GLU A 570 -52.59 21.98 8.77
CA GLU A 570 -52.51 22.00 7.29
C GLU A 570 -52.68 20.61 6.66
N TYR A 571 -52.18 19.54 7.29
CA TYR A 571 -52.14 18.21 6.70
C TYR A 571 -53.27 17.28 7.14
N THR A 572 -54.29 17.78 7.84
CA THR A 572 -55.41 16.97 8.34
C THR A 572 -56.05 16.07 7.26
N LYS A 573 -56.21 16.59 6.04
CA LYS A 573 -56.74 15.82 4.89
C LYS A 573 -55.78 14.74 4.39
N SER A 574 -54.48 14.93 4.59
CA SER A 574 -53.41 14.03 4.17
C SER A 574 -53.06 12.97 5.21
N HIS A 575 -53.67 12.99 6.41
CA HIS A 575 -53.41 12.01 7.49
C HIS A 575 -53.46 10.55 7.01
N PRO A 576 -54.47 10.09 6.24
CA PRO A 576 -54.49 8.70 5.76
C PRO A 576 -53.28 8.37 4.86
N PHE A 577 -52.83 9.33 4.05
CA PHE A 577 -51.67 9.15 3.18
C PHE A 577 -50.35 9.20 3.96
N ILE A 578 -50.24 10.06 4.98
CA ILE A 578 -49.09 10.08 5.90
C ILE A 578 -48.96 8.73 6.61
N ILE A 579 -50.07 8.20 7.16
CA ILE A 579 -50.09 6.90 7.84
C ILE A 579 -49.74 5.74 6.89
N LYS A 580 -50.09 5.85 5.61
CA LYS A 580 -49.68 4.87 4.60
C LYS A 580 -48.16 4.87 4.38
N ASN A 581 -47.53 6.05 4.28
CA ASN A 581 -46.08 6.15 4.19
C ASN A 581 -45.40 5.66 5.48
N ALA A 582 -45.97 5.98 6.64
CA ALA A 582 -45.48 5.47 7.93
C ALA A 582 -45.57 3.94 8.02
N SER A 583 -46.70 3.33 7.62
CA SER A 583 -46.86 1.87 7.55
C SER A 583 -45.77 1.24 6.68
N PHE A 584 -45.52 1.80 5.50
CA PHE A 584 -44.45 1.30 4.63
C PHE A 584 -43.08 1.33 5.32
N ILE A 585 -42.70 2.43 5.97
CA ILE A 585 -41.42 2.53 6.67
C ILE A 585 -41.35 1.53 7.84
N PHE A 586 -42.30 1.59 8.76
CA PHE A 586 -42.21 0.88 10.03
C PHE A 586 -42.59 -0.61 9.94
N GLU A 587 -43.45 -0.99 9.01
CA GLU A 587 -43.88 -2.39 8.85
C GLU A 587 -43.13 -3.10 7.73
N THR A 588 -42.74 -2.40 6.65
CA THR A 588 -42.02 -3.03 5.52
C THR A 588 -40.51 -2.79 5.59
N VAL A 589 -40.06 -1.53 5.67
CA VAL A 589 -38.62 -1.21 5.60
C VAL A 589 -37.88 -1.65 6.85
N VAL A 590 -38.41 -1.37 8.05
CA VAL A 590 -37.81 -1.82 9.32
C VAL A 590 -37.76 -3.34 9.40
N GLN A 591 -38.80 -4.04 8.93
CA GLN A 591 -38.79 -5.51 8.86
C GLN A 591 -37.68 -6.02 7.92
N ARG A 592 -37.47 -5.36 6.78
CA ARG A 592 -36.37 -5.68 5.86
C ARG A 592 -35.01 -5.45 6.52
N VAL A 593 -34.84 -4.36 7.27
CA VAL A 593 -33.62 -4.07 8.04
C VAL A 593 -33.38 -5.12 9.13
N GLU A 594 -34.40 -5.47 9.92
CA GLU A 594 -34.34 -6.55 10.93
C GLU A 594 -33.86 -7.86 10.31
N ARG A 595 -34.45 -8.25 9.17
CA ARG A 595 -34.08 -9.48 8.45
C ARG A 595 -32.65 -9.43 7.96
N ARG A 596 -32.25 -8.31 7.34
CA ARG A 596 -30.89 -8.12 6.81
C ARG A 596 -29.83 -8.20 7.90
N PHE A 597 -30.13 -7.58 9.04
CA PHE A 597 -29.28 -7.63 10.22
C PHE A 597 -29.18 -9.06 10.78
N GLN A 598 -30.31 -9.77 10.90
CA GLN A 598 -30.33 -11.15 11.38
C GLN A 598 -29.58 -12.12 10.44
N GLU A 599 -29.70 -11.95 9.12
CA GLU A 599 -28.96 -12.73 8.12
C GLU A 599 -27.45 -12.59 8.28
N HIS A 600 -26.96 -11.38 8.58
CA HIS A 600 -25.53 -11.11 8.69
C HIS A 600 -24.95 -11.43 10.08
N VAL A 601 -25.68 -11.05 11.15
CA VAL A 601 -25.20 -11.20 12.54
C VAL A 601 -25.57 -12.56 13.15
N GLY A 602 -26.53 -13.27 12.56
CA GLY A 602 -27.06 -14.55 13.07
C GLY A 602 -28.00 -14.40 14.26
N LYS A 603 -28.23 -13.19 14.78
CA LYS A 603 -29.13 -12.90 15.90
C LYS A 603 -30.05 -11.71 15.59
N PRO A 604 -31.33 -11.75 15.99
CA PRO A 604 -32.23 -10.61 15.81
C PRO A 604 -31.89 -9.47 16.77
N ALA A 605 -31.93 -8.23 16.28
CA ALA A 605 -31.82 -7.02 17.11
C ALA A 605 -33.18 -6.68 17.71
N LYS A 606 -33.39 -7.04 18.99
CA LYS A 606 -34.67 -6.83 19.69
C LYS A 606 -35.06 -5.35 19.81
N GLN A 607 -34.08 -4.45 19.80
CA GLN A 607 -34.28 -3.00 19.90
C GLN A 607 -35.12 -2.45 18.75
N PHE A 608 -35.06 -3.05 17.56
CA PHE A 608 -35.91 -2.63 16.43
C PHE A 608 -37.42 -2.84 16.70
N GLN A 609 -37.78 -3.73 17.64
CA GLN A 609 -39.18 -3.90 18.07
C GLN A 609 -39.73 -2.64 18.75
N GLU A 610 -38.89 -1.80 19.36
CA GLU A 610 -39.32 -0.52 19.95
C GLU A 610 -39.90 0.43 18.89
N LEU A 611 -39.44 0.33 17.64
CA LEU A 611 -39.97 1.14 16.53
C LEU A 611 -41.44 0.83 16.22
N ARG A 612 -41.92 -0.37 16.58
CA ARG A 612 -43.35 -0.71 16.45
C ARG A 612 -44.21 0.11 17.41
N THR A 613 -43.70 0.39 18.60
CA THR A 613 -44.35 1.28 19.57
C THR A 613 -44.39 2.71 19.06
N ASP A 614 -43.30 3.18 18.44
CA ASP A 614 -43.24 4.51 17.82
C ASP A 614 -44.25 4.63 16.67
N TYR A 615 -44.43 3.58 15.85
CA TYR A 615 -45.47 3.53 14.84
C TYR A 615 -46.90 3.55 15.43
N ALA A 616 -47.15 2.83 16.52
CA ALA A 616 -48.44 2.83 17.19
C ALA A 616 -48.84 4.24 17.67
N LYS A 617 -47.89 5.02 18.18
CA LYS A 617 -48.09 6.43 18.56
C LYS A 617 -48.52 7.27 17.34
N LEU A 618 -47.82 7.16 16.20
CA LEU A 618 -48.20 7.87 14.97
C LEU A 618 -49.63 7.53 14.54
N ARG A 619 -50.00 6.25 14.61
CA ARG A 619 -51.36 5.79 14.29
C ARG A 619 -52.43 6.39 15.22
N SER A 620 -52.10 6.61 16.49
CA SER A 620 -53.02 7.25 17.44
C SER A 620 -53.26 8.72 17.15
N LEU A 621 -52.22 9.46 16.73
CA LEU A 621 -52.30 10.89 16.38
C LEU A 621 -53.20 11.14 15.16
N ALA A 622 -53.21 10.23 14.19
CA ALA A 622 -54.12 10.32 13.05
C ALA A 622 -55.59 10.03 13.40
N ARG A 623 -55.85 9.38 14.56
CA ARG A 623 -57.20 9.01 15.02
C ARG A 623 -57.79 10.02 15.99
N THR A 624 -56.98 10.81 16.69
CA THR A 624 -57.46 11.93 17.51
C THR A 624 -58.04 13.00 16.58
N PRO A 625 -59.37 13.24 16.60
CA PRO A 625 -59.91 14.38 15.90
C PRO A 625 -59.28 15.64 16.50
N THR A 626 -58.79 16.52 15.64
CA THR A 626 -58.46 17.92 15.95
C THR A 626 -59.76 18.62 16.37
N THR A 627 -60.23 18.28 17.55
CA THR A 627 -61.32 18.95 18.25
C THR A 627 -60.65 19.92 19.20
N GLU A 628 -61.09 21.16 19.13
CA GLU A 628 -60.78 22.31 20.00
C GLU A 628 -59.85 23.39 19.41
N LEU A 629 -60.51 24.54 19.20
CA LEU A 629 -60.09 25.93 18.96
C LEU A 629 -59.62 26.31 17.55
#